data_AF-L8M6U7-F1
#
_entry.id   AF-L8M6U7-F1
#
_cell.length_a   1.000
_cell.length_b   1.000
_cell.length_c   1.000
_cell.angle_alpha   90.00
_cell.angle_beta   90.00
_cell.angle_gamma   90.00
#
_symmetry.space_group_name_H-M   'P 1'
#
loop_
_entity.id
_entity.type
_entity.pdbx_description
1 polymer ?
#
loop_
_entity_poly.entity_id
_entity_poly.type
_entity_poly.pdbx_seq_one_letter_code
_entity_poly.pdbx_strand_id
1 'polypeptide(L)'
;MSDKKKRKRNWYLLIIGFVLAFLVSIGSFRTYHFDFDWASNHFFKTVKKNDWSRTEFNNKTVGEKSRHKKIDEKVSFAAEVNTETFEGKPEFNSEIIDPIPPDIRGKMINVTWRDNRKCPIQLEELVMLEVNHWDYEREVVKGTLIVHRDVAKPLSEVFKELFDIKFPIQSMLPAYEFDGDDIKSMKANNTSAFNCRLVEDARKWSQHAYGKAVDINPLFNPYIKGDVTLPESGRQYEARTCNEPNNYPGMICVGSPVIKEFEKIGWKWGGYWNSLKDYQHFSQNGL
;
A
#
# COMPACT_ATOMS: atom_id res chain seq x y z
N MET A 1 75.09 -34.73 26.16
CA MET A 1 74.88 -35.56 24.96
C MET A 1 73.59 -35.08 24.29
N SER A 2 73.65 -34.10 23.39
CA SER A 2 74.05 -34.19 21.97
C SER A 2 72.85 -34.50 21.07
N ASP A 3 72.32 -33.41 20.50
CA ASP A 3 72.18 -33.23 19.05
C ASP A 3 71.16 -34.09 18.27
N LYS A 4 70.08 -33.43 17.82
CA LYS A 4 69.53 -33.59 16.47
C LYS A 4 68.60 -32.41 16.11
N LYS A 5 69.24 -31.29 15.75
CA LYS A 5 68.66 -30.23 14.91
C LYS A 5 68.94 -30.57 13.44
N LYS A 6 68.04 -30.16 12.53
CA LYS A 6 68.17 -29.96 11.06
C LYS A 6 67.58 -31.05 10.14
N ARG A 7 66.60 -30.59 9.33
CA ARG A 7 66.16 -30.97 7.94
C ARG A 7 64.62 -30.98 7.92
N LYS A 8 63.85 -30.20 7.16
CA LYS A 8 64.04 -29.42 5.91
C LYS A 8 62.99 -28.28 5.83
N ARG A 9 63.41 -27.11 5.31
CA ARG A 9 62.60 -26.00 4.77
C ARG A 9 62.33 -26.24 3.26
N ASN A 10 61.38 -25.48 2.70
CA ASN A 10 61.10 -25.19 1.27
C ASN A 10 60.03 -26.02 0.54
N TRP A 11 58.78 -25.54 0.55
CA TRP A 11 57.72 -25.86 -0.43
C TRP A 11 56.90 -24.60 -0.82
N TYR A 12 57.56 -23.44 -0.90
CA TYR A 12 57.04 -22.25 -1.57
C TYR A 12 58.03 -21.89 -2.69
N LEU A 13 57.51 -21.56 -3.88
CA LEU A 13 58.20 -21.28 -5.15
C LEU A 13 58.29 -22.50 -6.09
N LEU A 14 57.21 -22.80 -6.83
CA LEU A 14 57.32 -23.40 -8.17
C LEU A 14 56.02 -23.37 -9.03
N ILE A 15 55.10 -22.40 -8.87
CA ILE A 15 54.07 -22.11 -9.89
C ILE A 15 53.78 -20.60 -9.95
N ILE A 16 54.78 -19.81 -10.31
CA ILE A 16 54.59 -18.47 -10.88
C ILE A 16 55.60 -18.36 -12.04
N GLY A 17 55.09 -18.23 -13.26
CA GLY A 17 55.85 -17.74 -14.41
C GLY A 17 56.15 -18.75 -15.52
N PHE A 18 55.16 -19.05 -16.37
CA PHE A 18 55.24 -19.50 -17.79
C PHE A 18 53.75 -19.64 -18.19
N VAL A 19 53.09 -18.93 -19.11
CA VAL A 19 53.47 -18.10 -20.27
C VAL A 19 52.30 -17.14 -20.56
N LEU A 20 52.64 -15.87 -20.76
CA LEU A 20 51.82 -14.86 -21.43
C LEU A 20 52.00 -15.00 -22.95
N ALA A 21 50.93 -14.73 -23.70
CA ALA A 21 50.83 -14.48 -25.15
C ALA A 21 50.57 -15.68 -26.08
N PHE A 22 49.31 -15.81 -26.53
CA PHE A 22 48.96 -15.87 -27.97
C PHE A 22 47.47 -15.49 -28.19
N LEU A 23 47.31 -14.27 -28.70
CA LEU A 23 46.33 -13.70 -29.65
C LEU A 23 44.93 -14.32 -29.88
N VAL A 24 43.93 -13.46 -29.61
CA VAL A 24 42.91 -12.89 -30.53
C VAL A 24 41.94 -13.82 -31.28
N SER A 25 40.66 -13.46 -31.11
CA SER A 25 39.47 -13.72 -31.93
C SER A 25 38.60 -14.90 -31.52
N ILE A 26 37.44 -14.59 -30.93
CA ILE A 26 36.09 -14.99 -31.36
C ILE A 26 35.10 -14.67 -30.22
N GLY A 27 34.02 -13.96 -30.54
CA GLY A 27 32.73 -14.12 -29.86
C GLY A 27 32.32 -13.02 -28.88
N SER A 28 31.60 -12.04 -29.43
CA SER A 28 30.69 -11.08 -28.77
C SER A 28 30.28 -11.38 -27.32
N PHE A 29 30.77 -10.58 -26.38
CA PHE A 29 30.18 -10.47 -25.05
C PHE A 29 28.84 -9.74 -25.18
N ARG A 30 27.75 -10.50 -25.17
CA ARG A 30 26.39 -9.95 -25.08
C ARG A 30 26.18 -9.49 -23.64
N THR A 31 26.20 -8.19 -23.41
CA THR A 31 25.71 -7.59 -22.17
C THR A 31 24.22 -7.90 -22.06
N TYR A 32 23.83 -8.74 -21.10
CA TYR A 32 22.43 -8.87 -20.71
C TYR A 32 22.05 -7.63 -19.90
N HIS A 33 21.45 -6.64 -20.57
CA HIS A 33 20.57 -5.69 -19.90
C HIS A 33 19.32 -6.47 -19.48
N PHE A 34 19.06 -6.57 -18.17
CA PHE A 34 17.75 -6.94 -17.66
C PHE A 34 16.90 -5.67 -17.65
N ASP A 35 16.32 -5.33 -18.80
CA ASP A 35 15.19 -4.40 -18.86
C ASP A 35 13.97 -5.17 -18.34
N PHE A 36 13.66 -4.99 -17.05
CA PHE A 36 12.47 -5.55 -16.43
C PHE A 36 11.29 -4.59 -16.66
N ASP A 37 10.78 -4.59 -17.89
CA ASP A 37 9.61 -3.81 -18.29
C ASP A 37 8.33 -4.51 -17.81
N TRP A 38 7.99 -4.33 -16.52
CA TRP A 38 6.77 -4.87 -15.90
C TRP A 38 5.49 -4.18 -16.42
N ALA A 39 5.63 -3.10 -17.20
CA ALA A 39 4.53 -2.23 -17.59
C ALA A 39 4.30 -2.17 -19.11
N SER A 40 4.36 -3.28 -19.84
CA SER A 40 3.71 -3.33 -21.16
C SER A 40 3.36 -4.76 -21.60
N ASN A 41 2.10 -4.91 -22.06
CA ASN A 41 1.56 -6.04 -22.81
C ASN A 41 1.29 -7.36 -22.07
N HIS A 42 0.12 -7.44 -21.40
CA HIS A 42 -0.94 -8.43 -21.68
C HIS A 42 -1.98 -8.52 -20.55
N PHE A 43 -2.83 -7.50 -20.35
CA PHE A 43 -3.99 -7.64 -19.46
C PHE A 43 -5.19 -6.84 -19.98
N PHE A 44 -5.74 -7.28 -21.12
CA PHE A 44 -7.06 -6.85 -21.57
C PHE A 44 -8.03 -8.03 -21.54
N LYS A 45 -8.72 -8.19 -20.41
CA LYS A 45 -10.10 -8.69 -20.40
C LYS A 45 -10.90 -7.92 -19.36
N THR A 46 -11.89 -7.21 -19.86
CA THR A 46 -12.95 -6.47 -19.18
C THR A 46 -13.54 -7.28 -18.02
N VAL A 47 -13.32 -6.84 -16.78
CA VAL A 47 -14.21 -7.22 -15.69
C VAL A 47 -15.47 -6.41 -15.86
N LYS A 48 -16.59 -7.09 -16.14
CA LYS A 48 -17.89 -6.44 -16.27
C LYS A 48 -18.27 -5.80 -14.93
N LYS A 49 -18.59 -4.51 -14.99
CA LYS A 49 -19.44 -3.79 -14.04
C LYS A 49 -20.65 -4.70 -13.72
N ASN A 50 -20.97 -4.84 -12.43
CA ASN A 50 -22.10 -5.57 -11.83
C ASN A 50 -21.71 -6.88 -11.13
N ASP A 51 -21.06 -6.79 -9.96
CA ASP A 51 -21.24 -7.80 -8.90
C ASP A 51 -20.95 -7.30 -7.46
N TRP A 52 -20.96 -5.99 -7.23
CA TRP A 52 -20.91 -5.41 -5.89
C TRP A 52 -22.29 -4.83 -5.55
N SER A 53 -23.18 -5.71 -5.08
CA SER A 53 -24.57 -5.36 -4.76
C SER A 53 -24.65 -4.47 -3.53
N ARG A 54 -25.00 -3.21 -3.81
CA ARG A 54 -25.71 -2.23 -3.00
C ARG A 54 -26.65 -2.87 -1.96
N THR A 55 -26.37 -2.63 -0.67
CA THR A 55 -27.36 -2.79 0.41
C THR A 55 -28.48 -1.78 0.23
N GLU A 56 -29.70 -2.28 -0.02
CA GLU A 56 -30.92 -1.49 -0.18
C GLU A 56 -31.39 -0.92 1.16
N PHE A 57 -31.44 0.42 1.26
CA PHE A 57 -32.26 1.11 2.24
C PHE A 57 -33.70 1.22 1.70
N ASN A 58 -34.60 0.43 2.28
CA ASN A 58 -36.02 0.42 1.97
C ASN A 58 -36.73 1.62 2.65
N ASN A 59 -37.15 2.62 1.88
CA ASN A 59 -38.19 3.56 2.31
C ASN A 59 -39.49 3.22 1.59
N LYS A 60 -40.44 2.67 2.35
CA LYS A 60 -41.84 2.49 1.98
C LYS A 60 -42.53 3.84 1.94
N THR A 61 -43.15 4.19 0.81
CA THR A 61 -44.40 4.96 0.81
C THR A 61 -45.23 4.68 -0.44
N VAL A 62 -46.45 4.19 -0.15
CA VAL A 62 -47.74 4.47 -0.79
C VAL A 62 -47.86 4.27 -2.30
N GLY A 63 -48.61 3.21 -2.65
CA GLY A 63 -49.01 2.91 -4.01
C GLY A 63 -50.15 3.78 -4.51
N GLU A 64 -50.16 3.99 -5.82
CA GLU A 64 -51.36 4.32 -6.57
C GLU A 64 -51.32 3.65 -7.94
N LYS A 65 -52.44 3.02 -8.29
CA LYS A 65 -52.67 2.26 -9.52
C LYS A 65 -52.99 3.23 -10.65
N SER A 66 -52.49 2.99 -11.86
CA SER A 66 -53.35 2.93 -13.06
C SER A 66 -52.60 2.46 -14.31
N ARG A 67 -53.34 1.70 -15.13
CA ARG A 67 -52.91 1.08 -16.39
C ARG A 67 -53.15 2.03 -17.57
N HIS A 68 -52.18 1.98 -18.50
CA HIS A 68 -52.32 1.98 -19.96
C HIS A 68 -53.09 3.11 -20.67
N LYS A 69 -52.35 3.90 -21.47
CA LYS A 69 -52.65 4.06 -22.91
C LYS A 69 -51.45 4.58 -23.70
N LYS A 70 -51.21 3.92 -24.84
CA LYS A 70 -50.32 4.25 -25.97
C LYS A 70 -50.27 5.73 -26.33
N ILE A 71 -49.06 6.23 -26.59
CA ILE A 71 -48.79 7.14 -27.72
C ILE A 71 -47.42 6.78 -28.31
N ASP A 72 -47.41 6.43 -29.59
CA ASP A 72 -46.23 6.30 -30.43
C ASP A 72 -45.67 7.71 -30.73
N GLU A 73 -44.45 8.01 -30.31
CA GLU A 73 -43.70 9.12 -30.90
C GLU A 73 -42.20 8.79 -30.94
N LYS A 74 -41.70 8.65 -32.17
CA LYS A 74 -40.27 8.58 -32.46
C LYS A 74 -39.64 9.91 -32.06
N VAL A 75 -38.84 9.89 -31.00
CA VAL A 75 -37.81 10.90 -30.77
C VAL A 75 -36.48 10.17 -30.67
N SER A 76 -35.82 10.01 -31.81
CA SER A 76 -34.41 9.66 -31.85
C SER A 76 -33.61 10.89 -31.45
N PHE A 77 -33.49 11.14 -30.15
CA PHE A 77 -32.52 12.07 -29.63
C PHE A 77 -31.20 11.31 -29.48
N ALA A 78 -30.40 11.31 -30.55
CA ALA A 78 -28.98 11.02 -30.41
C ALA A 78 -28.40 12.19 -29.59
N ALA A 79 -28.37 12.04 -28.28
CA ALA A 79 -27.54 12.87 -27.44
C ALA A 79 -26.09 12.52 -27.82
N GLU A 80 -25.48 13.36 -28.65
CA GLU A 80 -24.03 13.50 -28.66
C GLU A 80 -23.63 13.87 -27.24
N VAL A 81 -23.26 12.85 -26.47
CA VAL A 81 -22.54 13.05 -25.22
C VAL A 81 -21.18 13.57 -25.64
N ASN A 82 -21.03 14.89 -25.61
CA ASN A 82 -19.72 15.53 -25.55
C ASN A 82 -19.04 15.06 -24.27
N THR A 83 -18.37 13.92 -24.39
CA THR A 83 -17.32 13.54 -23.45
C THR A 83 -16.14 14.43 -23.80
N GLU A 84 -16.12 15.63 -23.21
CA GLU A 84 -14.88 16.35 -23.04
C GLU A 84 -14.03 15.51 -22.09
N THR A 85 -13.25 14.61 -22.70
CA THR A 85 -12.14 13.93 -22.05
C THR A 85 -11.20 15.03 -21.62
N PHE A 86 -11.07 15.27 -20.32
CA PHE A 86 -10.00 16.11 -19.79
C PHE A 86 -8.66 15.50 -20.25
N GLU A 87 -8.06 16.08 -21.29
CA GLU A 87 -6.78 15.67 -21.88
C GLU A 87 -5.59 16.14 -21.02
N GLY A 88 -5.62 15.84 -19.72
CA GLY A 88 -4.46 15.95 -18.84
C GLY A 88 -3.89 14.56 -18.62
N LYS A 89 -2.57 14.39 -18.76
CA LYS A 89 -1.95 13.18 -18.20
C LYS A 89 -2.26 13.15 -16.70
N PRO A 90 -2.64 12.00 -16.12
CA PRO A 90 -2.87 11.93 -14.68
C PRO A 90 -1.57 12.26 -13.92
N GLU A 91 -1.64 13.26 -13.05
CA GLU A 91 -0.49 13.79 -12.30
C GLU A 91 -0.61 13.50 -10.80
N PHE A 92 0.54 13.14 -10.20
CA PHE A 92 0.64 13.07 -8.76
C PHE A 92 0.62 14.48 -8.16
N ASN A 93 -0.28 14.69 -7.21
CA ASN A 93 -0.32 15.89 -6.38
C ASN A 93 -0.32 15.47 -4.92
N SER A 94 0.37 16.23 -4.08
CA SER A 94 0.33 16.06 -2.63
C SER A 94 0.30 17.41 -1.92
N GLU A 95 -0.42 17.48 -0.81
CA GLU A 95 -0.49 18.66 0.04
C GLU A 95 -0.34 18.26 1.51
N ILE A 96 0.48 19.01 2.26
CA ILE A 96 0.59 18.87 3.71
C ILE A 96 -0.10 20.05 4.34
N ILE A 97 -1.17 19.80 5.09
CA ILE A 97 -1.99 20.80 5.76
C ILE A 97 -1.64 20.77 7.26
N ASP A 98 -0.96 21.83 7.70
CA ASP A 98 -0.52 22.07 9.09
C ASP A 98 -0.85 23.53 9.47
N PRO A 99 -1.73 23.78 10.45
CA PRO A 99 -2.39 22.80 11.30
C PRO A 99 -3.55 22.07 10.60
N ILE A 100 -3.92 20.89 11.13
CA ILE A 100 -5.14 20.18 10.72
C ILE A 100 -6.36 21.13 10.89
N PRO A 101 -7.25 21.26 9.88
CA PRO A 101 -8.39 22.16 9.94
C PRO A 101 -9.31 21.90 11.17
N PRO A 102 -9.92 22.94 11.78
CA PRO A 102 -10.69 22.78 13.01
C PRO A 102 -11.85 21.78 12.94
N ASP A 103 -12.54 21.70 11.80
CA ASP A 103 -13.62 20.73 11.56
C ASP A 103 -13.09 19.30 11.54
N ILE A 104 -11.93 19.07 10.91
CA ILE A 104 -11.25 17.77 10.89
C ILE A 104 -10.73 17.40 12.29
N ARG A 105 -10.16 18.34 13.04
CA ARG A 105 -9.79 18.13 14.45
C ARG A 105 -11.00 17.71 15.28
N GLY A 106 -12.15 18.34 15.06
CA GLY A 106 -13.42 17.99 15.70
C GLY A 106 -13.85 16.54 15.45
N LYS A 107 -13.62 16.01 14.24
CA LYS A 107 -13.87 14.59 13.93
C LYS A 107 -12.88 13.63 14.60
N MET A 108 -11.65 14.07 14.87
CA MET A 108 -10.61 13.23 15.48
C MET A 108 -10.76 13.10 17.00
N ILE A 109 -11.12 14.19 17.68
CA ILE A 109 -11.14 14.26 19.15
C ILE A 109 -12.15 13.27 19.72
N ASN A 110 -11.70 12.49 20.71
CA ASN A 110 -12.40 11.37 21.34
C ASN A 110 -12.74 10.17 20.42
N VAL A 111 -12.40 10.25 19.12
CA VAL A 111 -12.57 9.17 18.15
C VAL A 111 -11.24 8.46 17.93
N THR A 112 -10.35 9.05 17.13
CA THR A 112 -9.02 8.53 16.80
C THR A 112 -7.91 9.19 17.61
N TRP A 113 -8.09 10.42 18.10
CA TRP A 113 -7.20 11.06 19.08
C TRP A 113 -7.96 11.24 20.39
N ARG A 114 -7.40 10.74 21.49
CA ARG A 114 -8.12 10.58 22.76
C ARG A 114 -7.34 11.21 23.91
N ASP A 115 -7.77 12.39 24.32
CA ASP A 115 -7.20 13.10 25.48
C ASP A 115 -7.29 12.25 26.75
N ASN A 116 -8.47 11.65 26.98
CA ASN A 116 -8.75 10.83 28.16
C ASN A 116 -7.90 9.56 28.27
N ARG A 117 -7.39 9.04 27.14
CA ARG A 117 -6.49 7.88 27.12
C ARG A 117 -5.02 8.26 27.10
N LYS A 118 -4.71 9.55 27.16
CA LYS A 118 -3.35 10.10 27.09
C LYS A 118 -2.60 9.51 25.90
N CYS A 119 -3.12 9.76 24.69
CA CYS A 119 -2.38 9.44 23.48
C CYS A 119 -0.93 9.90 23.61
N PRO A 120 0.03 9.13 23.10
CA PRO A 120 1.43 9.36 23.38
C PRO A 120 2.01 10.59 22.63
N ILE A 121 1.14 11.33 21.92
CA ILE A 121 1.44 12.53 21.16
C ILE A 121 0.29 13.55 21.32
N GLN A 122 0.63 14.83 21.19
CA GLN A 122 -0.32 15.93 21.14
C GLN A 122 -0.97 16.01 19.76
N LEU A 123 -2.19 16.56 19.69
CA LEU A 123 -2.92 16.69 18.42
C LEU A 123 -2.20 17.65 17.46
N GLU A 124 -1.45 18.61 17.99
CA GLU A 124 -0.61 19.56 17.25
C GLU A 124 0.57 18.88 16.55
N GLU A 125 1.00 17.70 17.00
CA GLU A 125 2.10 16.96 16.34
C GLU A 125 1.64 16.27 15.04
N LEU A 126 0.32 16.19 14.83
CA LEU A 126 -0.30 15.60 13.66
C LEU A 126 -0.59 16.64 12.57
N VAL A 127 -0.45 16.21 11.33
CA VAL A 127 -0.79 16.97 10.11
C VAL A 127 -1.64 16.11 9.19
N MET A 128 -2.35 16.76 8.27
CA MET A 128 -3.11 16.08 7.24
C MET A 128 -2.29 16.05 5.95
N LEU A 129 -2.01 14.86 5.45
CA LEU A 129 -1.34 14.62 4.18
C LEU A 129 -2.39 14.18 3.16
N GLU A 130 -2.63 15.01 2.16
CA GLU A 130 -3.43 14.66 0.99
C GLU A 130 -2.51 14.20 -0.14
N VAL A 131 -2.86 13.10 -0.82
CA VAL A 131 -2.12 12.59 -1.98
C VAL A 131 -3.10 12.07 -3.04
N ASN A 132 -2.76 12.25 -4.31
CA ASN A 132 -3.44 11.52 -5.38
C ASN A 132 -2.94 10.08 -5.44
N HIS A 133 -3.85 9.13 -5.65
CA HIS A 133 -3.53 7.72 -5.87
C HIS A 133 -4.43 7.10 -6.94
N TRP A 134 -4.03 5.94 -7.45
CA TRP A 134 -4.89 5.13 -8.32
C TRP A 134 -5.82 4.29 -7.46
N ASP A 135 -7.11 4.33 -7.73
CA ASP A 135 -8.05 3.35 -7.18
C ASP A 135 -8.06 2.04 -7.99
N TYR A 136 -8.98 1.14 -7.68
CA TYR A 136 -9.06 -0.17 -8.33
C TYR A 136 -9.75 -0.08 -9.69
N GLU A 137 -10.58 0.95 -9.88
CA GLU A 137 -11.17 1.37 -11.14
C GLU A 137 -10.16 2.02 -12.10
N ARG A 138 -8.93 2.28 -11.62
CA ARG A 138 -7.85 2.96 -12.34
C ARG A 138 -8.16 4.43 -12.60
N GLU A 139 -8.92 5.05 -11.72
CA GLU A 139 -9.11 6.49 -11.68
C GLU A 139 -8.11 7.11 -10.69
N VAL A 140 -7.69 8.34 -10.98
CA VAL A 140 -6.89 9.11 -10.03
C VAL A 140 -7.84 9.83 -9.08
N VAL A 141 -7.75 9.44 -7.82
CA VAL A 141 -8.57 9.98 -6.74
C VAL A 141 -7.67 10.57 -5.66
N LYS A 142 -8.22 11.50 -4.88
CA LYS A 142 -7.55 12.08 -3.73
C LYS A 142 -7.76 11.18 -2.50
N GLY A 143 -6.67 10.87 -1.81
CA GLY A 143 -6.64 10.21 -0.51
C GLY A 143 -6.13 11.13 0.58
N THR A 144 -6.45 10.81 1.83
CA THR A 144 -6.05 11.60 3.01
C THR A 144 -5.53 10.70 4.12
N LEU A 145 -4.36 11.05 4.64
CA LEU A 145 -3.76 10.44 5.83
C LEU A 145 -3.57 11.49 6.93
N ILE A 146 -3.81 11.10 8.17
CA ILE A 146 -3.35 11.85 9.34
C ILE A 146 -2.05 11.21 9.80
N VAL A 147 -0.97 11.97 9.85
CA VAL A 147 0.38 11.48 10.16
C VAL A 147 1.11 12.46 11.07
N HIS A 148 2.18 12.01 11.70
CA HIS A 148 3.08 12.92 12.42
C HIS A 148 3.79 13.86 11.43
N ARG A 149 3.94 15.14 11.79
CA ARG A 149 4.57 16.18 10.94
C ARG A 149 5.90 15.74 10.33
N ASP A 150 6.77 15.13 11.12
CA ASP A 150 8.11 14.68 10.69
C ASP A 150 8.11 13.61 9.59
N VAL A 151 7.03 12.84 9.43
CA VAL A 151 6.95 11.77 8.44
C VAL A 151 6.08 12.10 7.24
N ALA A 152 5.39 13.26 7.24
CA ALA A 152 4.48 13.66 6.18
C ALA A 152 5.17 13.80 4.82
N LYS A 153 6.32 14.49 4.77
CA LYS A 153 7.08 14.65 3.54
C LYS A 153 7.68 13.33 3.02
N PRO A 154 8.40 12.52 3.83
CA PRO A 154 8.87 11.21 3.40
C PRO A 154 7.74 10.29 2.89
N LEU A 155 6.58 10.30 3.54
CA LEU A 155 5.44 9.51 3.07
C LEU A 155 4.87 10.03 1.74
N SER A 156 4.81 11.35 1.54
CA SER A 156 4.43 11.90 0.23
C SER A 156 5.34 11.38 -0.89
N GLU A 157 6.66 11.32 -0.65
CA GLU A 157 7.62 10.76 -1.60
C GLU A 157 7.34 9.27 -1.89
N VAL A 158 7.02 8.47 -0.87
CA VAL A 158 6.59 7.07 -1.07
C VAL A 158 5.34 6.99 -1.93
N PHE A 159 4.30 7.77 -1.62
CA PHE A 159 3.04 7.73 -2.39
C PHE A 159 3.20 8.24 -3.82
N LYS A 160 4.13 9.17 -4.07
CA LYS A 160 4.51 9.56 -5.43
C LYS A 160 5.07 8.38 -6.21
N GLU A 161 6.02 7.63 -5.64
CA GLU A 161 6.60 6.48 -6.32
C GLU A 161 5.56 5.36 -6.52
N LEU A 162 4.65 5.15 -5.55
CA LEU A 162 3.50 4.25 -5.72
C LEU A 162 2.56 4.68 -6.84
N PHE A 163 2.33 6.00 -6.98
CA PHE A 163 1.53 6.57 -8.05
C PHE A 163 2.18 6.34 -9.42
N ASP A 164 3.49 6.56 -9.53
CA ASP A 164 4.27 6.42 -10.77
C ASP A 164 4.27 4.97 -11.28
N ILE A 165 4.35 3.99 -10.37
CA ILE A 165 4.22 2.56 -10.71
C ILE A 165 2.77 2.08 -10.83
N LYS A 166 1.80 2.99 -10.67
CA LYS A 166 0.36 2.70 -10.70
C LYS A 166 -0.08 1.60 -9.73
N PHE A 167 0.51 1.60 -8.54
CA PHE A 167 0.11 0.70 -7.46
C PHE A 167 -1.30 1.09 -6.99
N PRO A 168 -2.28 0.17 -7.02
CA PRO A 168 -3.66 0.50 -6.73
C PRO A 168 -3.94 0.48 -5.22
N ILE A 169 -4.64 1.50 -4.75
CA ILE A 169 -5.10 1.67 -3.37
C ILE A 169 -6.61 1.86 -3.41
N GLN A 170 -7.39 0.97 -2.78
CA GLN A 170 -8.86 0.99 -2.91
C GLN A 170 -9.47 2.27 -2.33
N SER A 171 -9.02 2.66 -1.15
CA SER A 171 -9.43 3.88 -0.47
C SER A 171 -8.34 4.33 0.49
N MET A 172 -8.31 5.63 0.76
CA MET A 172 -7.37 6.24 1.71
C MET A 172 -8.10 7.36 2.46
N LEU A 173 -8.79 6.96 3.52
CA LEU A 173 -9.61 7.81 4.37
C LEU A 173 -9.06 7.77 5.80
N PRO A 174 -9.06 8.90 6.52
CA PRO A 174 -8.70 8.92 7.94
C PRO A 174 -9.61 8.01 8.76
N ALA A 175 -9.05 7.34 9.78
CA ALA A 175 -9.78 6.35 10.56
C ALA A 175 -11.03 6.90 11.29
N TYR A 176 -11.18 8.21 11.46
CA TYR A 176 -12.39 8.80 12.03
C TYR A 176 -13.63 8.65 11.12
N GLU A 177 -13.46 8.45 9.81
CA GLU A 177 -14.56 8.12 8.89
C GLU A 177 -15.13 6.71 9.17
N PHE A 178 -14.44 5.92 9.99
CA PHE A 178 -14.87 4.60 10.46
C PHE A 178 -15.09 4.58 11.99
N ASP A 179 -15.38 5.74 12.62
CA ASP A 179 -15.52 5.88 14.07
C ASP A 179 -14.28 5.45 14.88
N GLY A 180 -13.10 5.39 14.24
CA GLY A 180 -11.87 4.84 14.84
C GLY A 180 -11.90 3.32 15.04
N ASP A 181 -12.82 2.60 14.40
CA ASP A 181 -12.93 1.15 14.40
C ASP A 181 -12.02 0.54 13.32
N ASP A 182 -10.90 -0.06 13.74
CA ASP A 182 -9.94 -0.66 12.81
C ASP A 182 -10.57 -1.77 11.97
N ILE A 183 -11.44 -2.60 12.54
CA ILE A 183 -12.03 -3.73 11.80
C ILE A 183 -12.95 -3.23 10.68
N LYS A 184 -13.72 -2.16 10.91
CA LYS A 184 -14.52 -1.52 9.84
C LYS A 184 -13.62 -0.97 8.74
N SER A 185 -12.57 -0.21 9.10
CA SER A 185 -11.60 0.35 8.15
C SER A 185 -10.91 -0.74 7.34
N MET A 186 -10.44 -1.79 8.01
CA MET A 186 -9.74 -2.91 7.38
C MET A 186 -10.64 -3.70 6.42
N LYS A 187 -11.90 -3.97 6.81
CA LYS A 187 -12.89 -4.63 5.93
C LYS A 187 -13.21 -3.80 4.69
N ALA A 188 -13.19 -2.48 4.80
CA ALA A 188 -13.35 -1.56 3.67
C ALA A 188 -12.09 -1.48 2.79
N ASN A 189 -11.04 -2.24 3.11
CA ASN A 189 -9.75 -2.21 2.43
C ASN A 189 -9.11 -0.80 2.44
N ASN A 190 -9.35 -0.05 3.51
CA ASN A 190 -8.94 1.34 3.63
C ASN A 190 -7.49 1.48 4.09
N THR A 191 -6.70 2.24 3.34
CA THR A 191 -5.34 2.64 3.70
C THR A 191 -5.40 3.77 4.72
N SER A 192 -4.76 3.61 5.88
CA SER A 192 -4.83 4.60 6.97
C SER A 192 -3.57 4.63 7.82
N ALA A 193 -3.34 5.74 8.53
CA ALA A 193 -2.09 6.01 9.23
C ALA A 193 -2.23 6.26 10.75
N PHE A 194 -3.12 7.15 11.17
CA PHE A 194 -3.28 7.48 12.59
C PHE A 194 -4.56 6.91 13.19
N ASN A 195 -4.41 6.14 14.26
CA ASN A 195 -5.47 5.76 15.18
C ASN A 195 -4.84 5.51 16.57
N CYS A 196 -5.20 6.31 17.58
CA CYS A 196 -4.64 6.19 18.91
C CYS A 196 -5.25 5.01 19.68
N ARG A 197 -4.53 3.89 19.61
CA ARG A 197 -4.86 2.63 20.25
C ARG A 197 -3.62 1.91 20.78
N LEU A 198 -3.86 1.04 21.74
CA LEU A 198 -2.88 0.05 22.15
C LEU A 198 -2.81 -1.04 21.07
N VAL A 199 -1.67 -1.73 21.01
CA VAL A 199 -1.57 -2.99 20.24
C VAL A 199 -2.51 -4.01 20.87
N GLU A 200 -3.09 -4.89 20.04
CA GLU A 200 -3.95 -5.98 20.50
C GLU A 200 -3.23 -6.82 21.58
N ASP A 201 -3.93 -7.13 22.67
CA ASP A 201 -3.41 -7.85 23.85
C ASP A 201 -2.24 -7.18 24.61
N ALA A 202 -1.94 -5.90 24.34
CA ALA A 202 -0.76 -5.23 24.91
C ALA A 202 -1.10 -4.00 25.76
N ARG A 203 -0.14 -3.63 26.63
CA ARG A 203 -0.10 -2.33 27.33
C ARG A 203 0.75 -1.28 26.59
N LYS A 204 1.15 -1.57 25.35
CA LYS A 204 2.01 -0.70 24.53
C LYS A 204 1.20 -0.02 23.44
N TRP A 205 1.55 1.22 23.14
CA TRP A 205 0.98 1.97 22.04
C TRP A 205 1.39 1.37 20.70
N SER A 206 0.43 1.26 19.78
CA SER A 206 0.70 0.97 18.38
C SER A 206 1.47 2.14 17.74
N GLN A 207 2.27 1.88 16.70
CA GLN A 207 2.90 2.96 15.93
C GLN A 207 1.88 3.89 15.24
N HIS A 208 0.67 3.39 14.97
CA HIS A 208 -0.46 4.23 14.54
C HIS A 208 -0.83 5.31 15.56
N ALA A 209 -0.63 5.06 16.87
CA ALA A 209 -0.90 6.05 17.91
C ALA A 209 0.11 7.21 17.93
N TYR A 210 1.24 7.06 17.25
CA TYR A 210 2.25 8.11 17.08
C TYR A 210 2.16 8.80 15.71
N GLY A 211 1.23 8.38 14.83
CA GLY A 211 1.16 8.87 13.45
C GLY A 211 2.40 8.48 12.60
N LYS A 212 3.07 7.39 12.97
CA LYS A 212 4.33 6.92 12.38
C LYS A 212 4.24 5.50 11.81
N ALA A 213 3.03 5.12 11.42
CA ALA A 213 2.73 3.90 10.69
C ALA A 213 1.68 4.16 9.61
N VAL A 214 1.63 3.27 8.62
CA VAL A 214 0.62 3.23 7.55
C VAL A 214 0.27 1.77 7.31
N ASP A 215 -1.02 1.47 7.30
CA ASP A 215 -1.57 0.19 6.85
C ASP A 215 -2.06 0.36 5.41
N ILE A 216 -1.62 -0.48 4.48
CA ILE A 216 -1.93 -0.40 3.04
C ILE A 216 -2.86 -1.55 2.63
N ASN A 217 -4.03 -1.23 2.08
CA ASN A 217 -5.04 -2.19 1.61
C ASN A 217 -5.25 -3.40 2.56
N PRO A 218 -5.71 -3.19 3.81
CA PRO A 218 -5.79 -4.24 4.83
C PRO A 218 -6.54 -5.52 4.47
N LEU A 219 -7.58 -5.43 3.63
CA LEU A 219 -8.35 -6.61 3.26
C LEU A 219 -7.49 -7.61 2.48
N PHE A 220 -6.67 -7.10 1.56
CA PHE A 220 -5.77 -7.92 0.72
C PHE A 220 -4.41 -8.15 1.36
N ASN A 221 -4.07 -7.38 2.38
CA ASN A 221 -2.83 -7.48 3.14
C ASN A 221 -3.14 -7.72 4.63
N PRO A 222 -3.77 -8.86 4.97
CA PRO A 222 -4.28 -9.04 6.31
C PRO A 222 -3.17 -9.16 7.36
N TYR A 223 -3.54 -8.85 8.59
CA TYR A 223 -2.81 -9.27 9.80
C TYR A 223 -3.15 -10.73 10.12
N ILE A 224 -2.15 -11.52 10.49
CA ILE A 224 -2.26 -12.96 10.75
C ILE A 224 -1.42 -13.32 11.98
N LYS A 225 -2.05 -13.87 13.01
CA LYS A 225 -1.39 -14.36 14.24
C LYS A 225 -2.01 -15.68 14.69
N GLY A 226 -1.29 -16.79 14.48
CA GLY A 226 -1.87 -18.12 14.69
C GLY A 226 -3.04 -18.34 13.73
N ASP A 227 -4.19 -18.74 14.26
CA ASP A 227 -5.43 -18.95 13.48
C ASP A 227 -6.32 -17.70 13.35
N VAL A 228 -5.83 -16.54 13.84
CA VAL A 228 -6.56 -15.27 13.79
C VAL A 228 -6.08 -14.46 12.59
N THR A 229 -7.03 -14.06 11.75
CA THR A 229 -6.81 -13.19 10.61
C THR A 229 -7.71 -11.97 10.69
N LEU A 230 -7.10 -10.79 10.57
CA LEU A 230 -7.81 -9.51 10.62
C LEU A 230 -7.59 -8.76 9.29
N PRO A 231 -8.68 -8.30 8.62
CA PRO A 231 -10.06 -8.64 8.95
C PRO A 231 -10.34 -10.12 8.62
N GLU A 232 -11.32 -10.74 9.26
CA GLU A 232 -11.64 -12.17 9.01
C GLU A 232 -11.97 -12.46 7.54
N SER A 233 -12.60 -11.51 6.84
CA SER A 233 -12.86 -11.57 5.38
C SER A 233 -11.57 -11.60 4.54
N GLY A 234 -10.43 -11.28 5.15
CA GLY A 234 -9.10 -11.30 4.58
C GLY A 234 -8.45 -12.70 4.52
N ARG A 235 -9.05 -13.72 5.16
CA ARG A 235 -8.53 -15.10 5.23
C ARG A 235 -8.17 -15.70 3.87
N GLN A 236 -8.94 -15.39 2.84
CA GLN A 236 -8.67 -15.85 1.48
C GLN A 236 -7.36 -15.30 0.86
N TYR A 237 -6.76 -14.26 1.46
CA TYR A 237 -5.54 -13.59 1.00
C TYR A 237 -4.30 -13.91 1.87
N GLU A 238 -4.43 -14.83 2.84
CA GLU A 238 -3.31 -15.33 3.64
C GLU A 238 -2.27 -16.03 2.76
N ALA A 239 -2.76 -16.89 1.85
CA ALA A 239 -1.96 -17.49 0.81
C ALA A 239 -1.61 -16.40 -0.22
N ARG A 240 -0.36 -15.95 -0.18
CA ARG A 240 0.13 -14.89 -1.08
C ARG A 240 0.28 -15.45 -2.49
N THR A 241 -0.44 -14.90 -3.46
CA THR A 241 -0.41 -15.31 -4.87
C THR A 241 0.58 -14.48 -5.69
N CYS A 242 1.72 -14.15 -5.09
CA CYS A 242 2.70 -13.18 -5.61
C CYS A 242 3.27 -13.49 -7.00
N ASN A 243 3.28 -14.76 -7.38
CA ASN A 243 3.81 -15.22 -8.67
C ASN A 243 2.69 -15.59 -9.65
N GLU A 244 1.43 -15.38 -9.27
CA GLU A 244 0.31 -15.68 -10.13
C GLU A 244 0.02 -14.52 -11.08
N PRO A 245 -0.33 -14.80 -12.34
CA PRO A 245 -0.65 -13.76 -13.31
C PRO A 245 -1.86 -12.91 -12.89
N ASN A 246 -2.76 -13.46 -12.06
CA ASN A 246 -3.95 -12.78 -11.56
C ASN A 246 -3.84 -12.42 -10.07
N ASN A 247 -2.64 -12.07 -9.59
CA ASN A 247 -2.48 -11.58 -8.23
C ASN A 247 -3.42 -10.39 -7.96
N TYR A 248 -3.91 -10.27 -6.73
CA TYR A 248 -4.78 -9.17 -6.32
C TYR A 248 -4.00 -7.85 -6.45
N PRO A 249 -4.49 -6.85 -7.23
CA PRO A 249 -3.67 -5.72 -7.66
C PRO A 249 -3.02 -4.90 -6.52
N GLY A 250 -3.62 -4.90 -5.33
CA GLY A 250 -3.11 -4.21 -4.14
C GLY A 250 -2.36 -5.10 -3.15
N MET A 251 -2.03 -6.34 -3.50
CA MET A 251 -1.34 -7.30 -2.64
C MET A 251 0.17 -7.03 -2.57
N ILE A 252 0.69 -6.87 -1.35
CA ILE A 252 2.09 -6.56 -1.07
C ILE A 252 2.91 -7.84 -0.93
N CYS A 253 3.78 -8.08 -1.89
CA CYS A 253 4.62 -9.26 -1.94
C CYS A 253 6.04 -8.98 -1.46
N VAL A 254 6.72 -9.99 -0.92
CA VAL A 254 8.14 -9.90 -0.58
C VAL A 254 8.92 -9.41 -1.80
N GLY A 255 9.76 -8.38 -1.62
CA GLY A 255 10.53 -7.77 -2.70
C GLY A 255 9.74 -6.87 -3.65
N SER A 256 8.43 -6.67 -3.43
CA SER A 256 7.61 -5.75 -4.23
C SER A 256 8.13 -4.31 -4.14
N PRO A 257 7.88 -3.48 -5.18
CA PRO A 257 8.24 -2.07 -5.17
C PRO A 257 7.72 -1.33 -3.93
N VAL A 258 6.51 -1.63 -3.46
CA VAL A 258 5.92 -1.00 -2.27
C VAL A 258 6.86 -1.09 -1.06
N ILE A 259 7.38 -2.28 -0.78
CA ILE A 259 8.29 -2.48 0.34
C ILE A 259 9.56 -1.66 0.16
N LYS A 260 10.14 -1.66 -1.05
CA LYS A 260 11.37 -0.93 -1.36
C LYS A 260 11.20 0.57 -1.17
N GLU A 261 10.05 1.13 -1.55
CA GLU A 261 9.78 2.57 -1.38
C GLU A 261 9.70 2.96 0.11
N PHE A 262 9.04 2.15 0.95
CA PHE A 262 9.07 2.38 2.39
C PHE A 262 10.47 2.17 3.00
N GLU A 263 11.25 1.21 2.52
CA GLU A 263 12.63 0.99 2.96
C GLU A 263 13.55 2.19 2.66
N LYS A 264 13.33 2.90 1.54
CA LYS A 264 14.09 4.13 1.18
C LYS A 264 13.95 5.22 2.24
N ILE A 265 12.80 5.32 2.90
CA ILE A 265 12.58 6.27 4.01
C ILE A 265 12.90 5.68 5.39
N GLY A 266 13.54 4.50 5.43
CA GLY A 266 13.96 3.80 6.64
C GLY A 266 12.83 3.07 7.39
N TRP A 267 11.65 2.96 6.79
CA TRP A 267 10.53 2.24 7.39
C TRP A 267 10.66 0.74 7.18
N LYS A 268 10.04 -0.03 8.06
CA LYS A 268 10.05 -1.49 8.04
C LYS A 268 8.65 -2.03 7.82
N TRP A 269 8.59 -3.24 7.28
CA TRP A 269 7.34 -3.91 6.93
C TRP A 269 7.00 -5.04 7.91
N GLY A 270 5.76 -5.07 8.39
CA GLY A 270 5.23 -6.08 9.32
C GLY A 270 5.15 -7.49 8.72
N GLY A 271 5.17 -7.64 7.40
CA GLY A 271 5.28 -8.94 6.73
C GLY A 271 6.60 -9.68 7.01
N TYR A 272 7.64 -8.98 7.48
CA TYR A 272 8.91 -9.57 7.89
C TYR A 272 8.97 -10.02 9.36
N TRP A 273 7.95 -9.75 10.17
CA TRP A 273 7.92 -10.18 11.56
C TRP A 273 7.86 -11.72 11.69
N ASN A 274 8.45 -12.25 12.77
CA ASN A 274 8.56 -13.70 12.98
C ASN A 274 7.40 -14.27 13.81
N SER A 275 6.88 -13.53 14.79
CA SER A 275 5.84 -14.01 15.70
C SER A 275 4.43 -13.93 15.11
N LEU A 276 4.25 -13.11 14.09
CA LEU A 276 3.00 -12.90 13.35
C LEU A 276 3.34 -12.28 11.98
N LYS A 277 2.37 -12.21 11.08
CA LYS A 277 2.50 -11.49 9.81
C LYS A 277 1.51 -10.35 9.77
N ASP A 278 2.01 -9.13 9.60
CA ASP A 278 1.16 -7.95 9.42
C ASP A 278 1.43 -7.36 8.04
N TYR A 279 0.78 -7.91 7.00
CA TYR A 279 1.13 -7.60 5.62
C TYR A 279 0.75 -6.17 5.21
N GLN A 280 -0.23 -5.57 5.87
CA GLN A 280 -0.66 -4.18 5.65
C GLN A 280 0.37 -3.19 6.19
N HIS A 281 1.12 -3.58 7.23
CA HIS A 281 1.71 -2.63 8.15
C HIS A 281 3.11 -2.18 7.76
N PHE A 282 3.31 -0.87 7.70
CA PHE A 282 4.62 -0.23 7.63
C PHE A 282 4.77 0.76 8.76
N SER A 283 5.93 0.77 9.43
CA SER A 283 6.20 1.75 10.49
C SER A 283 7.67 2.15 10.56
N GLN A 284 7.91 3.34 11.10
CA GLN A 284 9.25 3.94 11.17
C GLN A 284 10.25 3.08 11.95
N ASN A 285 9.81 2.39 13.01
CA ASN A 285 10.68 1.54 13.83
C ASN A 285 10.47 0.03 13.58
N GLY A 286 9.43 -0.34 12.83
CA GLY A 286 9.02 -1.72 12.55
C GLY A 286 8.37 -2.44 13.72
N LEU A 287 7.61 -1.70 14.53
CA LEU A 287 6.75 -2.21 15.60
C LEU A 287 5.28 -1.89 15.32
#